data_AF-A0AAX2EV11-F1
#
_entry.id   AF-A0AAX2EV11-F1
#
_cell.length_a   1.000
_cell.length_b   1.000
_cell.length_c   1.000
_cell.angle_alpha   90.00
_cell.angle_beta   90.00
_cell.angle_gamma   90.00
#
_symmetry.space_group_name_H-M   'P 1'
#
loop_
_entity.id
_entity.type
_entity.pdbx_description
1 polymer ?
#
loop_
_entity_poly.entity_id
_entity_poly.type
_entity_poly.pdbx_seq_one_letter_code
_entity_poly.pdbx_strand_id
1 'polypeptide(L)' 'MGLYRSSSHVYWRCKYHIVWTPKYRFRILKDKLGKELYRTIYILCGI' A
#
# COMPACT_ATOMS: atom_id res chain seq x y z
N MET A 1 14.55 -3.47 -11.18
CA MET A 1 13.94 -2.20 -10.74
C MET A 1 14.93 -1.45 -9.86
N GLY A 2 15.40 -0.29 -10.32
CA GLY A 2 16.41 0.51 -9.62
C GLY A 2 15.93 1.04 -8.25
N LEU A 3 16.86 1.25 -7.33
CA LEU A 3 16.62 1.68 -5.95
C LEU A 3 15.91 3.05 -5.82
N TYR A 4 15.87 3.84 -6.89
CA TYR A 4 15.45 5.25 -6.94
C TYR A 4 14.69 5.54 -8.24
N ARG A 5 13.85 6.58 -8.21
CA ARG A 5 13.12 7.11 -9.37
C ARG A 5 13.65 8.47 -9.78
N SER A 6 13.39 8.86 -11.03
CA SER A 6 13.83 10.13 -11.60
C SER A 6 12.72 10.82 -12.38
N SER A 7 12.77 12.14 -12.42
CA SER A 7 12.08 13.03 -13.36
C SER A 7 13.11 14.03 -13.92
N SER A 8 12.72 14.90 -14.84
CA SER A 8 13.60 15.83 -15.57
C SER A 8 14.51 16.67 -14.67
N HIS A 9 14.11 16.93 -13.42
CA HIS A 9 14.85 17.81 -12.50
C HIS A 9 15.11 17.23 -11.12
N VAL A 10 14.66 16.00 -10.83
CA VAL A 10 14.77 15.42 -9.48
C VAL A 10 15.06 13.93 -9.56
N TYR A 11 15.91 13.46 -8.66
CA TYR A 11 16.15 12.05 -8.37
C TYR A 11 15.77 11.77 -6.92
N TRP A 12 14.94 10.76 -6.67
CA TRP A 12 14.41 10.51 -5.33
C TRP A 12 14.14 9.04 -5.03
N ARG A 13 14.03 8.74 -3.73
CA ARG A 13 13.56 7.46 -3.21
C ARG A 13 12.64 7.73 -2.03
N CYS A 14 11.37 7.43 -2.24
CA CYS A 14 10.35 7.58 -1.20
C CYS A 14 9.93 6.19 -0.72
N LYS A 15 10.44 5.79 0.45
CA LYS A 15 10.04 4.54 1.13
C LYS A 15 9.27 4.91 2.39
N TYR A 16 8.08 4.35 2.54
CA TYR A 16 7.20 4.61 3.67
C TYR A 16 6.76 3.31 4.34
N HIS A 17 6.60 3.37 5.66
CA HIS A 17 5.94 2.32 6.43
C HIS A 17 4.56 2.82 6.84
N ILE A 18 3.52 2.34 6.14
CA ILE A 18 2.14 2.79 6.34
C ILE A 18 1.40 1.71 7.12
N VAL A 19 0.82 2.09 8.26
CA VAL A 19 0.02 1.20 9.12
C VAL A 19 -1.28 1.88 9.46
N TRP A 20 -2.37 1.13 9.46
CA TRP A 20 -3.70 1.61 9.83
C TRP A 20 -4.51 0.51 10.52
N THR A 21 -5.63 0.89 11.15
CA THR A 21 -6.52 -0.05 11.84
C THR A 21 -7.97 0.17 11.43
N PRO A 22 -8.81 -0.88 11.37
CA PRO A 22 -10.24 -0.75 11.10
C PRO A 22 -10.94 0.04 12.22
N LYS A 23 -12.09 0.63 11.88
CA LYS A 23 -12.91 1.37 12.85
C LYS A 23 -13.19 0.49 14.08
N TYR A 24 -12.99 1.05 15.27
CA TYR A 24 -13.11 0.35 16.56
C TYR A 24 -12.15 -0.85 16.76
N ARG A 25 -11.12 -1.01 15.93
CA ARG A 25 -10.12 -2.08 16.02
C ARG A 25 -10.71 -3.50 16.02
N PHE A 26 -11.89 -3.66 15.41
CA PHE A 26 -12.46 -5.00 15.27
C PHE A 26 -11.56 -5.88 14.41
N ARG A 27 -11.46 -7.16 14.77
CA ARG A 27 -10.62 -8.15 14.07
C ARG A 27 -11.32 -8.68 12.80
N ILE A 28 -11.86 -7.77 11.98
CA ILE A 28 -12.65 -8.08 10.77
C ILE A 28 -11.79 -8.40 9.54
N LEU A 29 -10.51 -8.00 9.53
CA LEU A 29 -9.60 -8.20 8.39
C LEU A 29 -9.10 -9.65 8.32
N LYS A 30 -10.01 -10.58 8.02
CA LYS A 30 -9.76 -12.02 7.91
C LYS A 30 -10.44 -12.60 6.68
N ASP A 31 -10.06 -13.83 6.33
CA ASP A 31 -10.67 -14.65 5.28
C ASP A 31 -10.85 -13.90 3.94
N LYS A 32 -12.07 -13.89 3.41
CA LYS A 32 -12.40 -13.26 2.13
C LYS A 32 -12.26 -11.74 2.19
N LEU A 33 -12.65 -11.10 3.30
CA LEU A 33 -12.59 -9.66 3.43
C LEU A 33 -11.15 -9.15 3.42
N GLY A 34 -10.25 -9.80 4.15
CA GLY A 34 -8.82 -9.48 4.14
C GLY A 34 -8.19 -9.64 2.75
N LYS A 35 -8.55 -10.71 2.03
CA LYS A 35 -8.06 -10.97 0.66
C LYS A 35 -8.54 -9.92 -0.35
N GLU A 36 -9.82 -9.58 -0.33
CA GLU A 36 -10.38 -8.56 -1.25
C GLU A 36 -9.84 -7.16 -0.95
N LEU A 37 -9.66 -6.81 0.33
CA LEU A 37 -9.01 -5.55 0.73
C LEU A 37 -7.59 -5.47 0.16
N TYR A 38 -6.79 -6.53 0.34
CA TYR A 38 -5.44 -6.59 -0.19
C TYR A 38 -5.42 -6.44 -1.71
N ARG A 39 -6.29 -7.19 -2.42
CA ARG A 39 -6.43 -7.07 -3.88
C ARG A 39 -6.79 -5.66 -4.32
N THR A 40 -7.73 -5.03 -3.62
CA THR A 40 -8.19 -3.66 -3.91
C THR A 40 -7.04 -2.66 -3.76
N ILE A 41 -6.22 -2.78 -2.71
CA ILE A 41 -5.05 -1.91 -2.51
C ILE A 41 -4.07 -2.05 -3.68
N TYR A 42 -3.79 -3.28 -4.13
CA TYR A 42 -2.90 -3.52 -5.27
C TYR A 42 -3.44 -2.89 -6.55
N ILE A 43 -4.74 -3.07 -6.84
CA ILE A 43 -5.39 -2.48 -8.02
C ILE A 43 -5.36 -0.95 -7.97
N LEU A 44 -5.73 -0.34 -6.84
CA LEU A 44 -5.81 1.12 -6.72
C LEU A 44 -4.45 1.80 -6.73
N CYS A 45 -3.44 1.19 -6.09
CA CYS A 45 -2.09 1.75 -6.05
C CYS A 45 -1.25 1.39 -7.29
N GLY A 46 -1.74 0.51 -8.16
CA GLY A 46 -1.00 0.02 -9.33
C GLY A 46 0.31 -0.67 -8.95
N ILE A 47 0.29 -1.41 -7.83
CA ILE A 47 1.45 -2.16 -7.30
C ILE A 47 1.51 -3.55 -7.92
#